data_AF-M0LP18-F1
#
_entry.id   AF-M0LP18-F1
#
_cell.length_a   1.000
_cell.length_b   1.000
_cell.length_c   1.000
_cell.angle_alpha   90.00
_cell.angle_beta   90.00
_cell.angle_gamma   90.00
#
_symmetry.space_group_name_H-M   'P 1'
#
loop_
_entity.id
_entity.type
_entity.pdbx_description
1 polymer ?
#
loop_
_entity_poly.entity_id
_entity_poly.type
_entity_poly.pdbx_seq_one_letter_code
_entity_poly.pdbx_strand_id
1 'polypeptide(L)'
;MVQVDFETKDEALEAYYGEDSDQPGTTNDGTGPGESGRWAPPEQVPTDWIAGWTLTYQAERDDSEVRRYFVTRLHPETGQFQALTIPSGQVEDYADDTPLDELPHSSREDDAREAYQTWLEENDPEPGAGSGAGSGNGDDESPAWGEWQRVDEAAPWWIWGRDHLEEDRSQFLIAGESDDGSAVYLNGAGEVVDEPAIFETIDEVQAALEAYFQRTGSGDVPDDRRPTGNSPAPETIGQEASEAGADSSGNVSGKKLLAGAALVGTAIYLYNRGENGE
;
A
#
# COMPACT_ATOMS: atom_id res chain seq x y z
N MET A 1 24.53 5.78 -18.94
CA MET A 1 23.14 5.31 -18.87
C MET A 1 22.43 5.82 -20.12
N VAL A 2 21.82 4.93 -20.88
CA VAL A 2 20.99 5.29 -22.04
C VAL A 2 19.56 5.35 -21.51
N GLN A 3 18.97 6.54 -21.50
CA GLN A 3 17.58 6.74 -21.13
C GLN A 3 16.75 6.28 -22.34
N VAL A 4 15.90 5.28 -22.15
CA VAL A 4 14.98 4.79 -23.18
C VAL A 4 13.66 5.50 -22.92
N ASP A 5 13.29 6.40 -23.83
CA ASP A 5 11.99 7.06 -23.81
C ASP A 5 10.98 6.16 -24.52
N PHE A 6 9.92 5.76 -23.82
CA PHE A 6 8.79 5.04 -24.41
C PHE A 6 7.67 6.04 -24.71
N GLU A 7 7.11 6.01 -25.91
CA GLU A 7 6.11 6.98 -26.34
C GLU A 7 4.71 6.63 -25.79
N THR A 8 4.51 5.38 -25.35
CA THR A 8 3.24 4.91 -24.79
C THR A 8 3.43 3.92 -23.64
N LYS A 9 2.42 3.82 -22.77
CA LYS A 9 2.39 2.85 -21.66
C LYS A 9 2.45 1.41 -22.15
N ASP A 10 1.80 1.13 -23.28
CA ASP A 10 1.79 -0.20 -23.90
C ASP A 10 3.18 -0.60 -24.41
N GLU A 11 3.94 0.33 -24.99
CA GLU A 11 5.32 0.10 -25.44
C GLU A 11 6.29 -0.17 -24.27
N ALA A 12 6.10 0.53 -23.14
CA ALA A 12 6.88 0.27 -21.93
C ALA A 12 6.56 -1.11 -21.33
N LEU A 13 5.29 -1.52 -21.35
CA LEU A 13 4.87 -2.85 -20.89
C LEU A 13 5.35 -3.96 -21.82
N GLU A 14 5.32 -3.74 -23.13
CA GLU A 14 5.80 -4.68 -24.15
C GLU A 14 7.32 -4.89 -24.05
N ALA A 15 8.08 -3.83 -23.81
CA ALA A 15 9.52 -3.90 -23.57
C ALA A 15 9.89 -4.61 -22.25
N TYR A 16 9.03 -4.52 -21.24
CA TYR A 16 9.26 -5.12 -19.92
C TYR A 16 8.82 -6.59 -19.85
N TYR A 17 7.69 -6.93 -20.46
CA TYR A 17 7.09 -8.28 -20.38
C TYR A 17 7.39 -9.17 -21.59
N GLY A 18 7.94 -8.62 -22.68
CA GLY A 18 8.25 -9.36 -23.90
C GLY A 18 7.00 -9.67 -24.72
N GLU A 19 7.06 -9.41 -26.03
CA GLU A 19 6.03 -9.84 -26.97
C GLU A 19 5.84 -11.37 -26.90
N ASP A 20 4.70 -11.84 -26.38
CA ASP A 20 4.10 -13.11 -26.80
C ASP A 20 3.52 -12.93 -28.21
N SER A 21 4.39 -12.69 -29.20
CA SER A 21 4.00 -12.73 -30.61
C SER A 21 4.33 -14.11 -31.18
N ASP A 22 3.29 -14.81 -31.60
CA ASP A 22 3.26 -16.12 -32.27
C ASP A 22 4.24 -16.20 -33.46
N GLN A 23 5.52 -16.47 -33.19
CA GLN A 23 6.52 -16.73 -34.21
C GLN A 23 6.77 -18.24 -34.32
N PRO A 24 6.36 -18.90 -35.43
CA PRO A 24 6.60 -20.32 -35.60
C PRO A 24 8.06 -20.55 -35.97
N GLY A 25 8.84 -21.01 -35.00
CA GLY A 25 10.06 -21.77 -35.22
C GLY A 25 11.35 -20.95 -35.21
N THR A 26 11.97 -20.85 -34.03
CA THR A 26 13.41 -21.10 -33.90
C THR A 26 13.66 -21.90 -32.63
N THR A 27 14.35 -23.04 -32.79
CA THR A 27 14.89 -23.84 -31.69
C THR A 27 16.03 -23.05 -31.08
N ASN A 28 15.76 -22.38 -29.96
CA ASN A 28 16.81 -21.86 -29.10
C ASN A 28 16.76 -22.64 -27.77
N ASP A 29 17.62 -23.65 -27.71
CA ASP A 29 18.07 -24.30 -26.48
C ASP A 29 18.82 -23.25 -25.64
N GLY A 30 18.07 -22.47 -24.86
CA GLY A 30 18.57 -21.56 -23.85
C GLY A 30 18.16 -22.06 -22.47
N THR A 31 19.00 -22.90 -21.88
CA THR A 31 18.88 -23.34 -20.49
C THR A 31 18.97 -22.14 -19.53
N GLY A 32 17.83 -21.68 -19.01
CA GLY A 32 17.70 -20.86 -17.81
C GLY A 32 16.86 -21.61 -16.76
N PRO A 33 17.15 -21.50 -15.45
CA PRO A 33 16.54 -22.33 -14.41
C PRO A 33 15.06 -21.94 -14.24
N GLY A 34 14.12 -22.87 -14.47
CA GLY A 34 13.42 -23.54 -13.37
C GLY A 34 11.94 -23.10 -13.30
N GLU A 35 11.02 -24.01 -13.63
CA GLU A 35 9.58 -24.02 -13.25
C GLU A 35 8.63 -22.82 -13.51
N SER A 36 9.07 -21.70 -14.07
CA SER A 36 8.20 -20.53 -14.35
C SER A 36 7.05 -20.78 -15.34
N GLY A 37 7.04 -21.92 -16.03
CA GLY A 37 5.97 -22.31 -16.94
C GLY A 37 4.74 -22.92 -16.24
N ARG A 38 4.89 -23.46 -15.02
CA ARG A 38 3.82 -24.23 -14.36
C ARG A 38 2.81 -23.35 -13.63
N TRP A 39 3.27 -22.25 -13.05
CA TRP A 39 2.45 -21.39 -12.20
C TRP A 39 1.95 -20.15 -12.95
N ALA A 40 0.71 -19.75 -12.68
CA ALA A 40 0.17 -18.47 -13.12
C ALA A 40 0.89 -17.31 -12.38
N PRO A 41 0.79 -16.07 -12.88
CA PRO A 41 1.23 -14.89 -12.13
C PRO A 41 0.64 -14.87 -10.71
N PRO A 42 1.37 -14.36 -9.71
CA PRO A 42 0.84 -14.24 -8.35
C PRO A 42 -0.31 -13.25 -8.29
N GLU A 43 -1.34 -13.60 -7.53
CA GLU A 43 -2.49 -12.76 -7.24
C GLU A 43 -2.54 -12.44 -5.74
N GLN A 44 -2.83 -11.20 -5.40
CA GLN A 44 -2.99 -10.77 -4.01
C GLN A 44 -4.37 -11.13 -3.48
N VAL A 45 -4.42 -11.69 -2.28
CA VAL A 45 -5.68 -11.90 -1.55
C VAL A 45 -5.94 -10.66 -0.71
N PRO A 46 -7.13 -10.04 -0.81
CA PRO A 46 -7.49 -8.92 0.06
C PRO A 46 -7.44 -9.34 1.53
N THR A 47 -6.67 -8.61 2.33
CA THR A 47 -6.49 -8.80 3.77
C THR A 47 -6.42 -7.45 4.46
N ASP A 48 -6.85 -7.41 5.72
CA ASP A 48 -6.73 -6.30 6.67
C ASP A 48 -5.48 -6.46 7.56
N TRP A 49 -4.43 -7.06 7.01
CA TRP A 49 -3.21 -7.38 7.76
C TRP A 49 -2.38 -6.13 8.04
N ILE A 50 -1.78 -6.10 9.22
CA ILE A 50 -0.96 -4.98 9.69
C ILE A 50 0.53 -5.20 9.35
N ALA A 51 1.34 -4.17 9.62
CA ALA A 51 2.79 -4.21 9.47
C ALA A 51 3.28 -4.59 8.05
N GLY A 52 2.47 -4.28 7.03
CA GLY A 52 2.79 -4.47 5.62
C GLY A 52 2.79 -5.92 5.14
N TRP A 53 2.27 -6.87 5.94
CA TRP A 53 2.12 -8.26 5.50
C TRP A 53 1.05 -8.39 4.43
N THR A 54 1.38 -9.16 3.40
CA THR A 54 0.49 -9.44 2.28
C THR A 54 0.34 -10.94 2.08
N LEU A 55 -0.89 -11.39 1.85
CA LEU A 55 -1.19 -12.73 1.38
C LEU A 55 -1.23 -12.75 -0.16
N THR A 56 -0.43 -13.59 -0.77
CA THR A 56 -0.48 -13.84 -2.22
C THR A 56 -0.67 -15.33 -2.50
N TYR A 57 -1.23 -15.66 -3.66
CA TYR A 57 -1.31 -17.03 -4.15
C TYR A 57 -0.91 -17.14 -5.61
N GLN A 58 -0.47 -18.34 -6.01
CA GLN A 58 -0.34 -18.75 -7.41
C GLN A 58 -1.15 -20.01 -7.63
N ALA A 59 -1.94 -20.03 -8.69
CA ALA A 59 -2.59 -21.23 -9.21
C ALA A 59 -1.68 -21.92 -10.24
N GLU A 60 -1.72 -23.24 -10.31
CA GLU A 60 -1.10 -23.97 -11.41
C GLU A 60 -1.88 -23.70 -12.71
N ARG A 61 -1.18 -23.43 -13.82
CA ARG A 61 -1.82 -23.01 -15.09
C ARG A 61 -2.74 -24.08 -15.68
N ASP A 62 -2.36 -25.35 -15.49
CA ASP A 62 -3.11 -26.49 -16.01
C ASP A 62 -4.18 -27.01 -15.02
N ASP A 63 -4.11 -26.58 -13.75
CA ASP A 63 -5.02 -27.00 -12.68
C ASP A 63 -5.19 -25.91 -11.62
N SER A 64 -6.26 -25.11 -11.73
CA SER A 64 -6.50 -24.01 -10.80
C SER A 64 -6.90 -24.42 -9.38
N GLU A 65 -7.14 -25.72 -9.15
CA GLU A 65 -7.34 -26.29 -7.82
C GLU A 65 -6.01 -26.47 -7.09
N VAL A 66 -4.90 -26.63 -7.82
CA VAL A 66 -3.56 -26.67 -7.24
C VAL A 66 -3.06 -25.25 -7.04
N ARG A 67 -2.91 -24.86 -5.78
CA ARG A 67 -2.48 -23.52 -5.38
C ARG A 67 -1.29 -23.59 -4.45
N ARG A 68 -0.52 -22.51 -4.42
CA ARG A 68 0.46 -22.23 -3.38
C ARG A 68 0.26 -20.81 -2.86
N TYR A 69 0.33 -20.65 -1.54
CA TYR A 69 0.08 -19.43 -0.81
C TYR A 69 1.35 -18.98 -0.10
N PHE A 70 1.58 -17.66 -0.09
CA PHE A 70 2.76 -17.02 0.48
C PHE A 70 2.33 -15.86 1.38
N VAL A 71 3.07 -15.64 2.46
CA VAL A 71 2.91 -14.46 3.31
C VAL A 71 4.23 -13.69 3.28
N THR A 72 4.21 -12.50 2.68
CA THR A 72 5.42 -11.71 2.42
C THR A 72 5.22 -10.25 2.82
N ARG A 73 6.32 -9.54 3.05
CA ARG A 73 6.33 -8.08 3.22
C ARG A 73 7.66 -7.48 2.79
N LEU A 74 7.65 -6.17 2.55
CA LEU A 74 8.86 -5.36 2.60
C LEU A 74 8.95 -4.72 4.00
N HIS A 75 10.00 -5.03 4.76
CA HIS A 75 10.17 -4.50 6.11
C HIS A 75 10.17 -2.96 6.04
N PRO A 76 9.29 -2.27 6.80
CA PRO A 76 9.03 -0.84 6.60
C PRO A 76 10.26 0.03 6.86
N GLU A 77 11.10 -0.36 7.83
CA GLU A 77 12.28 0.44 8.21
C GLU A 77 13.54 0.13 7.40
N THR A 78 13.72 -1.13 7.01
CA THR A 78 14.98 -1.61 6.41
C THR A 78 14.86 -1.81 4.90
N GLY A 79 13.63 -1.82 4.37
CA GLY A 79 13.36 -2.18 2.98
C GLY A 79 13.68 -3.65 2.67
N GLN A 80 13.93 -4.48 3.67
CA GLN A 80 14.32 -5.88 3.47
C GLN A 80 13.11 -6.74 3.13
N PHE A 81 13.19 -7.55 2.08
CA PHE A 81 12.14 -8.50 1.75
C PHE A 81 12.09 -9.65 2.78
N GLN A 82 10.89 -9.93 3.28
CA GLN A 82 10.65 -10.93 4.33
C GLN A 82 9.48 -11.85 3.95
N ALA A 83 9.55 -13.10 4.40
CA ALA A 83 8.45 -14.05 4.31
C ALA A 83 8.21 -14.75 5.65
N LEU A 84 6.97 -15.18 5.90
CA LEU A 84 6.68 -16.04 7.05
C LEU A 84 6.84 -17.49 6.65
N THR A 85 7.55 -18.24 7.50
CA THR A 85 7.55 -19.70 7.45
C THR A 85 6.14 -20.23 7.74
N ILE A 86 5.63 -21.12 6.88
CA ILE A 86 4.26 -21.65 6.99
C ILE A 86 4.32 -23.10 7.51
N PRO A 87 3.60 -23.46 8.58
CA PRO A 87 2.65 -22.64 9.35
C PRO A 87 3.24 -21.92 10.57
N SER A 88 4.56 -21.95 10.79
CA SER A 88 5.17 -21.52 12.06
C SER A 88 5.15 -20.01 12.35
N GLY A 89 4.89 -19.15 11.37
CA GLY A 89 4.85 -17.70 11.58
C GLY A 89 6.21 -17.04 11.88
N GLN A 90 7.32 -17.78 11.75
CA GLN A 90 8.65 -17.19 11.94
C GLN A 90 9.02 -16.36 10.73
N VAL A 91 9.52 -15.14 10.98
CA VAL A 91 10.01 -14.23 9.94
C VAL A 91 11.37 -14.71 9.46
N GLU A 92 11.51 -14.82 8.13
CA GLU A 92 12.78 -15.04 7.47
C GLU A 92 13.05 -13.94 6.45
N ASP A 93 14.32 -13.57 6.36
CA ASP A 93 14.82 -12.55 5.45
C ASP A 93 15.26 -13.18 4.12
N TYR A 94 14.93 -12.51 3.03
CA TYR A 94 15.25 -12.96 1.68
C TYR A 94 15.88 -11.83 0.86
N ALA A 95 16.65 -12.19 -0.16
CA ALA A 95 17.11 -11.21 -1.14
C ALA A 95 15.93 -10.78 -2.02
N ASP A 96 15.92 -9.53 -2.48
CA ASP A 96 14.81 -8.98 -3.29
C ASP A 96 14.62 -9.72 -4.63
N ASP A 97 15.66 -10.43 -5.11
CA ASP A 97 15.64 -11.24 -6.33
C ASP A 97 15.41 -12.74 -6.07
N THR A 98 15.05 -13.13 -4.83
CA THR A 98 14.75 -14.52 -4.48
C THR A 98 13.53 -15.01 -5.30
N PRO A 99 13.65 -16.12 -6.03
CA PRO A 99 12.52 -16.72 -6.75
C PRO A 99 11.36 -17.08 -5.82
N LEU A 100 10.12 -16.87 -6.26
CA LEU A 100 8.94 -17.12 -5.43
C LEU A 100 8.81 -18.61 -5.02
N ASP A 101 9.31 -19.54 -5.82
CA ASP A 101 9.33 -20.97 -5.51
C ASP A 101 10.32 -21.35 -4.40
N GLU A 102 11.30 -20.49 -4.10
CA GLU A 102 12.22 -20.66 -2.98
C GLU A 102 11.62 -20.13 -1.65
N LEU A 103 10.55 -19.33 -1.72
CA LEU A 103 9.90 -18.81 -0.52
C LEU A 103 9.05 -19.88 0.20
N PRO A 104 8.89 -19.77 1.53
CA PRO A 104 8.00 -20.64 2.28
C PRO A 104 6.57 -20.51 1.76
N HIS A 105 5.95 -21.65 1.47
CA HIS A 105 4.58 -21.69 0.96
C HIS A 105 3.81 -22.89 1.49
N SER A 106 2.48 -22.78 1.51
CA SER A 106 1.58 -23.91 1.72
C SER A 106 0.62 -24.07 0.54
N SER A 107 0.14 -25.28 0.33
CA SER A 107 -0.96 -25.54 -0.61
C SER A 107 -2.34 -25.14 -0.05
N ARG A 108 -2.40 -24.63 1.19
CA ARG A 108 -3.64 -24.27 1.88
C ARG A 108 -3.58 -22.82 2.35
N GLU A 109 -4.65 -22.08 2.07
CA GLU A 109 -4.80 -20.69 2.55
C GLU A 109 -4.86 -20.61 4.07
N ASP A 110 -5.55 -21.56 4.71
CA ASP A 110 -5.71 -21.60 6.17
C ASP A 110 -4.35 -21.62 6.89
N ASP A 111 -3.38 -22.40 6.37
CA ASP A 111 -2.04 -22.50 6.96
C ASP A 111 -1.28 -21.17 6.84
N ALA A 112 -1.44 -20.45 5.72
CA ALA A 112 -0.84 -19.13 5.52
C ALA A 112 -1.44 -18.09 6.47
N ARG A 113 -2.76 -18.15 6.70
CA ARG A 113 -3.43 -17.31 7.68
C ARG A 113 -3.01 -17.66 9.12
N GLU A 114 -2.84 -18.94 9.43
CA GLU A 114 -2.34 -19.41 10.73
C GLU A 114 -0.91 -18.93 11.00
N ALA A 115 -0.03 -18.96 9.99
CA ALA A 115 1.32 -18.40 10.10
C ALA A 115 1.30 -16.91 10.44
N TYR A 116 0.44 -16.13 9.79
CA TYR A 116 0.26 -14.71 10.11
C TYR A 116 -0.31 -14.50 11.51
N GLN A 117 -1.31 -15.28 11.94
CA GLN A 117 -1.86 -15.18 13.30
C GLN A 117 -0.81 -15.53 14.37
N THR A 118 0.03 -16.54 14.13
CA THR A 118 1.13 -16.89 15.03
C THR A 118 2.14 -15.74 15.13
N TRP A 119 2.51 -15.14 13.99
CA TRP A 119 3.36 -13.96 13.98
C TRP A 119 2.72 -12.80 14.76
N LEU A 120 1.42 -12.56 14.55
CA LEU A 120 0.67 -11.52 15.25
C LEU A 120 0.66 -11.77 16.76
N GLU A 121 0.41 -12.98 17.25
CA GLU A 121 0.43 -13.28 18.69
C GLU A 121 1.79 -13.00 19.36
N GLU A 122 2.90 -13.10 18.62
CA GLU A 122 4.25 -12.84 19.12
C GLU A 122 4.72 -11.39 18.96
N ASN A 123 4.12 -10.64 18.02
CA ASN A 123 4.58 -9.32 17.60
C ASN A 123 3.51 -8.23 17.75
N ASP A 124 2.26 -8.59 18.07
CA ASP A 124 1.21 -7.65 18.43
C ASP A 124 1.70 -6.91 19.67
N PRO A 125 1.89 -5.58 19.60
CA PRO A 125 2.13 -4.80 20.78
C PRO A 125 0.87 -4.96 21.62
N GLU A 126 0.88 -5.88 22.60
CA GLU A 126 -0.24 -6.06 23.53
C GLU A 126 -0.81 -4.67 23.85
N PRO A 127 -2.12 -4.42 23.70
CA PRO A 127 -2.73 -3.12 23.95
C PRO A 127 -2.65 -2.64 25.42
N GLY A 128 -1.71 -3.15 26.22
CA GLY A 128 -1.49 -2.81 27.61
C GLY A 128 -0.11 -3.15 28.22
N ALA A 129 0.89 -3.59 27.46
CA ALA A 129 2.22 -3.90 28.02
C ALA A 129 3.14 -2.68 28.23
N GLY A 130 2.63 -1.46 27.98
CA GLY A 130 3.27 -0.20 28.35
C GLY A 130 3.12 0.12 29.84
N SER A 131 3.67 -0.71 30.74
CA SER A 131 3.91 -0.32 32.13
C SER A 131 5.12 0.62 32.24
N GLY A 132 5.02 1.78 31.60
CA GLY A 132 5.85 2.94 31.83
C GLY A 132 5.09 3.91 32.71
N ALA A 133 5.36 3.87 34.01
CA ALA A 133 4.84 4.83 34.99
C ALA A 133 5.42 6.23 34.71
N GLY A 134 4.84 6.93 33.73
CA GLY A 134 5.03 8.35 33.46
C GLY A 134 3.84 9.13 34.00
N SER A 135 3.87 9.44 35.30
CA SER A 135 2.89 10.31 35.93
C SER A 135 3.08 11.75 35.44
N GLY A 136 2.49 12.10 34.31
CA GLY A 136 2.35 13.46 33.81
C GLY A 136 0.87 13.83 33.77
N ASN A 137 0.41 14.61 34.74
CA ASN A 137 -0.92 15.22 34.72
C ASN A 137 -1.00 16.22 33.56
N GLY A 138 -1.69 15.85 32.50
CA GLY A 138 -2.23 16.75 31.48
C GLY A 138 -3.60 16.22 31.09
N ASP A 139 -4.64 17.03 31.28
CA ASP A 139 -5.99 16.81 30.74
C ASP A 139 -5.96 16.89 29.21
N ASP A 140 -5.28 15.94 28.56
CA ASP A 140 -5.19 15.83 27.10
C ASP A 140 -6.10 14.70 26.63
N GLU A 141 -7.17 15.04 25.94
CA GLU A 141 -8.11 14.15 25.23
C GLU A 141 -7.45 13.40 24.04
N SER A 142 -6.14 13.19 24.06
CA SER A 142 -5.36 12.53 23.02
C SER A 142 -4.97 11.04 23.23
N PRO A 143 -5.58 10.22 24.12
CA PRO A 143 -5.31 8.78 24.16
C PRO A 143 -6.25 7.95 23.26
N ALA A 144 -7.15 8.56 22.49
CA ALA A 144 -8.24 7.83 21.83
C ALA A 144 -7.91 7.27 20.43
N TRP A 145 -6.80 7.70 19.82
CA TRP A 145 -6.37 7.24 18.50
C TRP A 145 -5.16 6.31 18.61
N GLY A 146 -5.12 5.27 17.80
CA GLY A 146 -3.96 4.41 17.62
C GLY A 146 -2.80 5.11 16.89
N GLU A 147 -1.69 4.40 16.77
CA GLU A 147 -0.52 4.87 16.02
C GLU A 147 -0.80 4.89 14.51
N TRP A 148 -0.15 5.80 13.81
CA TRP A 148 -0.20 5.83 12.34
C TRP A 148 0.59 4.66 11.77
N GLN A 149 -0.06 3.87 10.93
CA GLN A 149 0.52 2.74 10.24
C GLN A 149 0.34 2.89 8.73
N ARG A 150 1.32 2.41 7.96
CA ARG A 150 1.20 2.34 6.51
C ARG A 150 0.16 1.27 6.16
N VAL A 151 -0.86 1.67 5.40
CA VAL A 151 -1.96 0.77 4.99
C VAL A 151 -1.90 0.39 3.52
N ASP A 152 -1.41 1.28 2.66
CA ASP A 152 -1.37 1.04 1.20
C ASP A 152 -0.36 1.97 0.48
N GLU A 153 -0.15 1.73 -0.81
CA GLU A 153 0.70 2.52 -1.70
C GLU A 153 -0.01 2.83 -3.03
N ALA A 154 0.07 4.10 -3.44
CA ALA A 154 -0.39 4.57 -4.75
C ALA A 154 0.74 5.39 -5.38
N ALA A 155 1.76 4.69 -5.89
CA ALA A 155 3.00 5.29 -6.38
C ALA A 155 2.76 6.59 -7.19
N PRO A 156 3.41 7.72 -6.83
CA PRO A 156 4.51 7.86 -5.87
C PRO A 156 4.11 8.10 -4.39
N TRP A 157 2.87 7.83 -4.01
CA TRP A 157 2.33 8.16 -2.68
C TRP A 157 2.21 6.94 -1.75
N TRP A 158 2.33 7.21 -0.46
CA TRP A 158 2.09 6.27 0.63
C TRP A 158 0.83 6.65 1.39
N ILE A 159 -0.03 5.68 1.65
CA ILE A 159 -1.29 5.86 2.38
C ILE A 159 -1.07 5.35 3.80
N TRP A 160 -1.32 6.24 4.76
CA TRP A 160 -1.23 5.96 6.18
C TRP A 160 -2.63 5.96 6.79
N GLY A 161 -2.86 5.08 7.74
CA GLY A 161 -4.12 4.94 8.46
C GLY A 161 -3.89 4.82 9.96
N ARG A 162 -4.88 5.23 10.73
CA ARG A 162 -5.00 4.90 12.15
C ARG A 162 -6.45 4.72 12.53
N ASP A 163 -6.70 3.88 13.52
CA ASP A 163 -8.03 3.61 14.03
C ASP A 163 -8.24 4.26 15.39
N HIS A 164 -9.50 4.61 15.68
CA HIS A 164 -9.90 5.04 17.00
C HIS A 164 -9.97 3.81 17.93
N LEU A 165 -9.37 3.89 19.11
CA LEU A 165 -9.24 2.74 20.02
C LEU A 165 -10.57 2.34 20.66
N GLU A 166 -11.50 3.28 20.77
CA GLU A 166 -12.79 3.08 21.46
C GLU A 166 -14.02 3.16 20.54
N GLU A 167 -13.86 3.60 19.30
CA GLU A 167 -14.96 3.89 18.38
C GLU A 167 -14.66 3.30 17.02
N ASP A 168 -15.71 2.99 16.25
CA ASP A 168 -15.58 2.49 14.89
C ASP A 168 -15.33 3.66 13.92
N ARG A 169 -14.15 4.26 14.03
CA ARG A 169 -13.69 5.38 13.21
C ARG A 169 -12.25 5.16 12.79
N SER A 170 -11.94 5.55 11.56
CA SER A 170 -10.59 5.51 11.02
C SER A 170 -10.23 6.88 10.47
N GLN A 171 -8.94 7.16 10.46
CA GLN A 171 -8.37 8.34 9.83
C GLN A 171 -7.28 7.92 8.86
N PHE A 172 -7.18 8.65 7.76
CA PHE A 172 -6.20 8.40 6.71
C PHE A 172 -5.44 9.67 6.38
N LEU A 173 -4.21 9.53 5.91
CA LEU A 173 -3.47 10.61 5.27
C LEU A 173 -2.65 10.05 4.12
N ILE A 174 -2.28 10.91 3.19
CA ILE A 174 -1.47 10.57 2.02
C ILE A 174 -0.17 11.37 2.13
N ALA A 175 0.96 10.67 2.14
CA ALA A 175 2.27 11.28 2.32
C ALA A 175 3.29 10.73 1.31
N GLY A 176 4.27 11.56 0.97
CA GLY A 176 5.42 11.20 0.15
C GLY A 176 6.62 12.04 0.57
N GLU A 177 7.79 11.72 0.04
CA GLU A 177 9.02 12.48 0.29
C GLU A 177 9.40 13.29 -0.96
N SER A 178 9.63 14.59 -0.84
CA SER A 178 10.12 15.44 -1.94
C SER A 178 11.63 15.26 -2.21
N ASP A 179 12.14 15.84 -3.29
CA ASP A 179 13.55 15.71 -3.70
C ASP A 179 14.58 16.18 -2.65
N ASP A 180 14.16 17.06 -1.74
CA ASP A 180 14.98 17.56 -0.63
C ASP A 180 14.93 16.67 0.63
N GLY A 181 14.16 15.58 0.60
CA GLY A 181 13.96 14.66 1.72
C GLY A 181 12.91 15.11 2.74
N SER A 182 12.16 16.18 2.44
CA SER A 182 11.07 16.65 3.30
C SER A 182 9.80 15.82 3.09
N ALA A 183 9.01 15.64 4.15
CA ALA A 183 7.67 15.07 4.02
C ALA A 183 6.75 16.06 3.31
N VAL A 184 5.96 15.55 2.36
CA VAL A 184 4.91 16.30 1.67
C VAL A 184 3.62 15.49 1.70
N TYR A 185 2.50 16.21 1.71
CA TYR A 185 1.17 15.62 1.90
C TYR A 185 0.25 15.98 0.75
N LEU A 186 -0.75 15.14 0.54
CA LEU A 186 -1.81 15.40 -0.43
C LEU A 186 -3.08 15.83 0.27
N ASN A 187 -3.62 17.00 -0.09
CA ASN A 187 -4.92 17.45 0.41
C ASN A 187 -6.09 16.92 -0.44
N GLY A 188 -7.33 17.14 0.01
CA GLY A 188 -8.54 16.68 -0.69
C GLY A 188 -8.78 17.28 -2.09
N ALA A 189 -8.02 18.31 -2.48
CA ALA A 189 -8.06 18.89 -3.82
C ALA A 189 -6.97 18.32 -4.76
N GLY A 190 -6.19 17.34 -4.29
CA GLY A 190 -5.06 16.78 -5.03
C GLY A 190 -3.86 17.72 -5.10
N GLU A 191 -3.73 18.66 -4.17
CA GLU A 191 -2.60 19.58 -4.10
C GLU A 191 -1.55 19.09 -3.12
N VAL A 192 -0.27 19.26 -3.49
CA VAL A 192 0.85 18.92 -2.62
C VAL A 192 1.10 20.06 -1.62
N VAL A 193 0.88 19.77 -0.35
CA VAL A 193 0.96 20.69 0.78
C VAL A 193 1.99 20.20 1.80
N ASP A 194 2.47 21.10 2.65
CA ASP A 194 3.45 20.78 3.72
C ASP A 194 2.76 20.34 5.02
N GLU A 195 1.45 20.56 5.13
CA GLU A 195 0.67 20.24 6.32
C GLU A 195 -0.17 18.97 6.07
N PRO A 196 -0.18 17.99 6.99
CA PRO A 196 -0.98 16.79 6.85
C PRO A 196 -2.48 17.08 6.69
N ALA A 197 -3.07 16.55 5.62
CA ALA A 197 -4.52 16.51 5.46
C ALA A 197 -5.05 15.16 5.94
N ILE A 198 -5.93 15.19 6.96
CA ILE A 198 -6.56 14.00 7.52
C ILE A 198 -7.90 13.75 6.84
N PHE A 199 -8.09 12.55 6.30
CA PHE A 199 -9.30 12.05 5.69
C PHE A 199 -10.03 11.12 6.65
N GLU A 200 -11.36 11.08 6.61
CA GLU A 200 -12.17 10.20 7.45
C GLU A 200 -12.58 8.92 6.71
N THR A 201 -12.41 8.89 5.38
CA THR A 201 -12.84 7.78 4.53
C THR A 201 -11.85 7.48 3.41
N ILE A 202 -11.84 6.22 2.95
CA ILE A 202 -11.06 5.79 1.78
C ILE A 202 -11.55 6.48 0.49
N ASP A 203 -12.85 6.77 0.37
CA ASP A 203 -13.39 7.46 -0.81
C ASP A 203 -12.77 8.86 -0.98
N GLU A 204 -12.50 9.58 0.13
CA GLU A 204 -11.82 10.87 0.10
C GLU A 204 -10.34 10.74 -0.30
N VAL A 205 -9.66 9.70 0.18
CA VAL A 205 -8.28 9.37 -0.22
C VAL A 205 -8.22 9.11 -1.73
N GLN A 206 -9.14 8.32 -2.26
CA GLN A 206 -9.21 8.02 -3.70
C GLN A 206 -9.49 9.29 -4.52
N ALA A 207 -10.43 10.14 -4.08
CA ALA A 207 -10.73 11.40 -4.75
C ALA A 207 -9.53 12.36 -4.77
N ALA A 208 -8.77 12.43 -3.67
CA ALA A 208 -7.56 13.23 -3.59
C ALA A 208 -6.48 12.74 -4.57
N LEU A 209 -6.24 11.42 -4.62
CA LEU A 209 -5.28 10.81 -5.55
C LEU A 209 -5.69 11.03 -7.01
N GLU A 210 -6.97 10.83 -7.34
CA GLU A 210 -7.49 11.09 -8.69
C GLU A 210 -7.24 12.54 -9.10
N ALA A 211 -7.57 13.49 -8.22
CA ALA A 211 -7.33 14.92 -8.46
C ALA A 211 -5.84 15.22 -8.67
N TYR A 212 -4.96 14.61 -7.89
CA TYR A 212 -3.51 14.75 -8.06
C TYR A 212 -3.02 14.26 -9.43
N PHE A 213 -3.44 13.06 -9.85
CA PHE A 213 -3.01 12.50 -11.13
C PHE A 213 -3.56 13.31 -12.31
N GLN A 214 -4.79 13.83 -12.21
CA GLN A 214 -5.35 14.75 -13.21
C GLN A 214 -4.53 16.05 -13.32
N ARG A 215 -4.12 16.64 -12.20
CA ARG A 215 -3.29 17.86 -12.16
C ARG A 215 -1.89 17.62 -12.67
N THR A 216 -1.28 16.51 -12.29
CA THR A 216 0.05 16.12 -12.75
C THR A 216 0.05 15.91 -14.27
N GLY A 217 -0.96 15.22 -14.81
CA GLY A 217 -1.14 15.07 -16.26
C GLY A 217 -1.37 16.38 -16.99
N SER A 218 -1.91 17.40 -16.31
CA SER A 218 -2.09 18.75 -16.85
C SER A 218 -0.86 19.65 -16.70
N GLY A 219 0.17 19.22 -15.95
CA GLY A 219 1.36 20.03 -15.66
C GLY A 219 1.16 21.07 -14.55
N ASP A 220 0.08 20.97 -13.77
CA ASP A 220 -0.30 21.94 -12.72
C ASP A 220 0.40 21.67 -11.36
N VAL A 221 1.22 20.62 -11.29
CA VAL A 221 2.03 20.29 -10.11
C VAL A 221 3.49 20.66 -10.38
N PRO A 222 4.06 21.64 -9.64
CA PRO A 222 5.47 22.03 -9.75
C PRO A 222 6.40 20.83 -9.55
N ASP A 223 7.46 20.73 -10.35
CA ASP A 223 8.37 19.58 -10.30
C ASP A 223 9.05 19.44 -8.93
N ASP A 224 9.40 20.56 -8.28
CA ASP A 224 10.00 20.63 -6.95
C ASP A 224 9.07 20.22 -5.81
N ARG A 225 7.78 20.03 -6.11
CA ARG A 225 6.76 19.58 -5.16
C ARG A 225 6.33 18.15 -5.41
N ARG A 226 6.87 17.47 -6.41
CA ARG A 226 6.48 16.08 -6.68
C ARG A 226 7.17 15.16 -5.67
N PRO A 227 6.43 14.22 -5.07
CA PRO A 227 7.06 13.18 -4.28
C PRO A 227 7.92 12.28 -5.18
N THR A 228 9.02 11.81 -4.62
CA THR A 228 10.04 10.97 -5.28
C THR A 228 9.65 9.50 -5.36
N GLY A 229 8.59 9.09 -4.66
CA GLY A 229 8.22 7.69 -4.43
C GLY A 229 8.78 7.11 -3.12
N ASN A 230 9.73 7.79 -2.47
CA ASN A 230 10.20 7.38 -1.15
C ASN A 230 9.13 7.62 -0.08
N SER A 231 9.14 6.78 0.96
CA SER A 231 8.25 6.91 2.10
C SER A 231 8.90 7.78 3.17
N PRO A 232 8.21 8.81 3.67
CA PRO A 232 8.66 9.50 4.87
C PRO A 232 8.76 8.54 6.06
N ALA A 233 9.65 8.84 7.00
CA ALA A 233 9.80 8.02 8.20
C ALA A 233 8.49 7.98 9.02
N PRO A 234 8.10 6.81 9.57
CA PRO A 234 6.88 6.68 10.39
C PRO A 234 6.82 7.67 11.55
N GLU A 235 7.96 7.93 12.20
CA GLU A 235 8.10 8.90 13.30
C GLU A 235 7.74 10.33 12.85
N THR A 236 8.16 10.73 11.65
CA THR A 236 7.83 12.04 11.06
C THR A 236 6.32 12.17 10.84
N ILE A 237 5.70 11.14 10.25
CA ILE A 237 4.25 11.13 10.01
C ILE A 237 3.48 11.22 11.33
N GLY A 238 3.87 10.42 12.32
CA GLY A 238 3.24 10.40 13.64
C GLY A 238 3.32 11.76 14.34
N GLN A 239 4.49 12.39 14.30
CA GLN A 239 4.70 13.71 14.90
C GLN A 239 3.88 14.79 14.20
N GLU A 240 4.03 14.96 12.88
CA GLU A 240 3.41 16.06 12.13
C GLU A 240 1.88 15.94 12.11
N ALA A 241 1.33 14.73 11.95
CA ALA A 241 -0.11 14.52 11.98
C ALA A 241 -0.74 14.81 13.35
N SER A 242 0.01 14.57 14.44
CA SER A 242 -0.44 14.90 15.80
C SER A 242 -0.48 16.40 16.02
N GLU A 243 0.49 17.14 15.48
CA GLU A 243 0.54 18.61 15.53
C GLU A 243 -0.65 19.22 14.74
N ALA A 244 -0.93 18.71 13.54
CA ALA A 244 -2.07 19.17 12.71
C ALA A 244 -3.44 18.92 13.36
N GLY A 245 -3.60 17.78 14.05
CA GLY A 245 -4.83 17.44 14.77
C GLY A 245 -5.10 18.33 15.98
N ALA A 246 -4.03 18.76 16.68
CA ALA A 246 -4.15 19.62 17.87
C ALA A 246 -4.68 21.02 17.52
N ASP A 247 -4.22 21.59 16.39
CA ASP A 247 -4.66 22.92 15.94
C ASP A 247 -6.09 22.94 15.39
N SER A 248 -6.57 21.81 14.86
CA SER A 248 -7.92 21.68 14.28
C SER A 248 -9.04 21.68 15.32
N SER A 249 -8.76 21.32 16.58
CA SER A 249 -9.70 21.41 17.70
C SER A 249 -9.90 22.86 18.18
N GLY A 250 -8.96 23.74 17.85
CA GLY A 250 -9.01 25.17 18.11
C GLY A 250 -9.65 25.97 16.99
N ASN A 251 -10.98 26.03 16.94
CA ASN A 251 -11.71 27.20 16.39
C ASN A 251 -11.66 27.40 14.85
N VAL A 252 -12.14 26.45 14.03
CA VAL A 252 -12.52 26.74 12.62
C VAL A 252 -14.02 27.07 12.50
N SER A 253 -14.45 28.10 13.24
CA SER A 253 -15.74 28.74 13.01
C SER A 253 -15.69 29.58 11.73
N GLY A 254 -16.03 28.96 10.61
CA GLY A 254 -16.74 29.62 9.51
C GLY A 254 -15.90 30.25 8.40
N LYS A 255 -15.70 29.49 7.32
CA LYS A 255 -15.77 30.03 5.96
C LYS A 255 -16.39 28.98 5.03
N LYS A 256 -17.70 29.11 4.84
CA LYS A 256 -18.42 28.46 3.73
C LYS A 256 -17.86 29.03 2.42
N LEU A 257 -17.06 28.25 1.70
CA LEU A 257 -16.86 28.47 0.28
C LEU A 257 -17.88 27.61 -0.47
N LEU A 258 -18.96 28.28 -0.89
CA LEU A 258 -19.83 27.81 -1.96
C LEU A 258 -19.06 27.96 -3.27
N ALA A 259 -18.55 26.86 -3.80
CA ALA A 259 -18.10 26.76 -5.18
C ALA A 259 -18.85 25.62 -5.85
N GLY A 260 -19.88 25.99 -6.61
CA GLY A 260 -20.57 25.07 -7.49
C GLY A 260 -19.66 24.70 -8.66
N ALA A 261 -19.28 23.43 -8.72
CA ALA A 261 -18.76 22.79 -9.92
C ALA A 261 -19.67 21.60 -10.22
N ALA A 262 -20.40 21.70 -11.34
CA ALA A 262 -21.09 20.57 -11.93
C ALA A 262 -20.02 19.73 -12.64
N LEU A 263 -19.64 18.60 -12.06
CA LEU A 263 -18.84 17.59 -12.73
C LEU A 263 -19.77 16.50 -13.28
N VAL A 264 -19.66 16.33 -14.59
CA VAL A 264 -20.32 15.29 -15.37
C VAL A 264 -19.73 13.96 -14.93
N GLY A 265 -20.54 13.13 -14.27
CA GLY A 265 -20.16 11.80 -13.86
C GLY A 265 -19.90 10.92 -15.08
N THR A 266 -18.65 10.53 -15.28
CA THR A 266 -18.30 9.37 -16.09
C THR A 266 -18.14 8.21 -15.12
N ALA A 267 -19.17 7.37 -15.04
CA ALA A 267 -19.13 6.12 -14.30
C ALA A 267 -18.11 5.18 -14.98
N ILE A 268 -16.99 4.90 -14.31
CA ILE A 268 -16.21 3.70 -14.59
C ILE A 268 -16.82 2.59 -13.74
N TYR A 269 -17.63 1.79 -14.43
CA TYR A 269 -18.22 0.55 -13.96
C TYR A 269 -17.23 -0.57 -14.29
N LEU A 270 -16.55 -1.14 -13.29
CA LEU A 270 -15.91 -2.45 -13.43
C LEU A 270 -16.62 -3.48 -12.56
N TYR A 271 -17.60 -4.06 -13.23
CA TYR A 271 -18.19 -5.38 -13.12
C TYR A 271 -17.28 -6.47 -12.51
N ASN A 272 -17.74 -7.14 -11.46
CA ASN A 272 -17.60 -8.59 -11.30
C ASN A 272 -18.54 -9.15 -10.21
N ARG A 273 -19.72 -9.64 -10.61
CA ARG A 273 -20.30 -10.88 -10.05
C ARG A 273 -21.32 -11.45 -11.01
N GLY A 274 -20.98 -12.62 -11.55
CA GLY A 274 -21.73 -13.35 -12.55
C GLY A 274 -23.10 -13.83 -12.09
N GLU A 275 -23.93 -13.99 -13.10
CA GLU A 275 -25.20 -14.70 -13.12
C GLU A 275 -25.04 -16.13 -12.55
N ASN A 276 -25.85 -16.45 -11.53
CA ASN A 276 -26.29 -17.83 -11.34
C ASN A 276 -27.49 -18.05 -12.25
N GLY A 277 -27.26 -18.68 -13.40
CA GLY A 277 -28.32 -19.31 -14.19
C GLY A 277 -28.61 -20.70 -13.63
N GLU A 278 -29.87 -20.93 -13.28
CA GLU A 278 -30.50 -22.25 -13.24
C GLU A 278 -30.86 -22.72 -14.66
#